data_AF-A0A269PR37-F1
#
_entry.id   AF-A0A269PR37-F1
#
_cell.length_a   1.000
_cell.length_b   1.000
_cell.length_c   1.000
_cell.angle_alpha   90.00
_cell.angle_beta   90.00
_cell.angle_gamma   90.00
#
_symmetry.space_group_name_H-M   'P 1'
#
loop_
_entity.id
_entity.type
_entity.pdbx_description
1 polymer ?
#
loop_
_entity_poly.entity_id
_entity_poly.type
_entity_poly.pdbx_seq_one_letter_code
_entity_poly.pdbx_strand_id
1 'polypeptide(L)'
;MREKLKCNRDIKKLLEKMPIEVQDSFTEEQLANLKIAVSARSWGKHAIDFRSTIKFFRYRYYYVFVAGRNLRELTRGEKQLSLLAQALFCTVFLTFCTALGVLILYLVKSALGINIFTDFSFGVWDWFKSTLN
;
A
#
# COMPACT_ATOMS: atom_id res chain seq x y z
N MET A 1 -12.75 12.45 -41.41
CA MET A 1 -12.22 12.54 -40.03
C MET A 1 -12.42 11.23 -39.27
N ARG A 2 -13.45 10.46 -39.68
CA ARG A 2 -13.83 9.09 -39.32
C ARG A 2 -12.69 8.07 -39.23
N GLU A 3 -11.87 7.96 -40.26
CA GLU A 3 -10.79 6.97 -40.30
C GLU A 3 -9.74 7.21 -39.19
N LYS A 4 -9.48 8.48 -38.84
CA LYS A 4 -8.60 8.82 -37.71
C LYS A 4 -9.19 8.40 -36.36
N LEU A 5 -10.53 8.37 -36.22
CA LEU A 5 -11.20 7.91 -35.01
C LEU A 5 -11.16 6.37 -34.90
N LYS A 6 -11.34 5.65 -36.02
CA LYS A 6 -11.22 4.18 -36.07
C LYS A 6 -9.80 3.68 -35.76
N CYS A 7 -8.76 4.43 -36.15
CA CYS A 7 -7.36 4.08 -35.85
C CYS A 7 -6.93 4.30 -34.40
N ASN A 8 -7.75 4.91 -33.54
CA ASN A 8 -7.42 5.03 -32.13
C ASN A 8 -7.37 3.64 -31.48
N ARG A 9 -6.32 3.33 -30.72
CA ARG A 9 -6.08 1.99 -30.12
C ARG A 9 -7.28 1.44 -29.36
N ASP A 10 -7.96 2.28 -28.57
CA ASP A 10 -9.01 1.83 -27.67
C ASP A 10 -10.33 1.62 -28.44
N ILE A 11 -10.59 2.44 -29.46
CA ILE A 11 -11.73 2.27 -30.38
C ILE A 11 -11.50 1.10 -31.35
N LYS A 12 -10.28 0.94 -31.88
CA LYS A 12 -9.92 -0.13 -32.80
C LYS A 12 -10.16 -1.51 -32.17
N LYS A 13 -9.66 -1.72 -30.94
CA LYS A 13 -9.88 -2.96 -30.17
C LYS A 13 -11.35 -3.27 -29.89
N LEU A 14 -12.19 -2.24 -29.81
CA LEU A 14 -13.63 -2.39 -29.63
C LEU A 14 -14.29 -2.82 -30.95
N LEU A 15 -13.96 -2.13 -32.05
CA LEU A 15 -14.51 -2.40 -33.38
C LEU A 15 -14.09 -3.77 -33.93
N GLU A 16 -12.86 -4.21 -33.68
CA GLU A 16 -12.34 -5.54 -34.09
C GLU A 16 -13.14 -6.72 -33.52
N LYS A 17 -13.94 -6.50 -32.47
CA LYS A 17 -14.82 -7.54 -31.88
C LYS A 17 -16.20 -7.63 -32.54
N MET A 18 -16.50 -6.74 -33.49
CA MET A 18 -17.79 -6.68 -34.16
C MET A 18 -17.66 -7.17 -35.61
N PRO A 19 -18.74 -7.70 -36.21
CA PRO A 19 -18.79 -7.95 -37.65
C PRO A 19 -18.51 -6.68 -38.45
N ILE A 20 -17.86 -6.80 -39.62
CA ILE A 20 -17.43 -5.66 -40.46
C ILE A 20 -18.60 -4.72 -40.78
N GLU A 21 -19.77 -5.28 -41.09
CA GLU A 21 -20.99 -4.52 -41.39
C GLU A 21 -21.41 -3.59 -40.23
N VAL A 22 -21.19 -4.02 -38.99
CA VAL A 22 -21.49 -3.23 -37.78
C VAL A 22 -20.39 -2.18 -37.53
N GLN A 23 -19.14 -2.47 -37.87
CA GLN A 23 -18.05 -1.50 -37.76
C GLN A 23 -18.26 -0.29 -38.68
N ASP A 24 -18.85 -0.53 -39.86
CA ASP A 24 -19.08 0.48 -40.89
C ASP A 24 -20.42 1.21 -40.76
N SER A 25 -21.33 0.74 -39.89
CA SER A 25 -22.58 1.44 -39.59
C SER A 25 -22.40 2.64 -38.67
N PHE A 26 -21.29 2.73 -37.92
CA PHE A 26 -21.05 3.82 -36.99
C PHE A 26 -20.73 5.16 -37.67
N THR A 27 -21.48 6.20 -37.31
CA THR A 27 -21.24 7.58 -37.76
C THR A 27 -20.04 8.21 -37.06
N GLU A 28 -19.51 9.32 -37.60
CA GLU A 28 -18.41 10.05 -36.96
C GLU A 28 -18.75 10.52 -35.54
N GLU A 29 -19.97 11.03 -35.33
CA GLU A 29 -20.45 11.50 -34.03
C GLU A 29 -20.56 10.34 -33.02
N GLN A 30 -21.06 9.18 -33.46
CA GLN A 30 -21.13 7.99 -32.62
C GLN A 30 -19.72 7.53 -32.22
N LEU A 31 -18.76 7.49 -33.16
CA LEU A 31 -17.37 7.13 -32.88
C LEU A 31 -16.70 8.13 -31.93
N ALA A 32 -17.00 9.42 -32.05
CA ALA A 32 -16.48 10.45 -31.14
C ALA A 32 -17.01 10.27 -29.70
N ASN A 33 -18.31 10.03 -29.55
CA ASN A 33 -18.93 9.77 -28.24
C ASN A 33 -18.46 8.44 -27.63
N LEU A 34 -18.31 7.39 -28.46
CA LEU A 34 -17.71 6.12 -28.05
C LEU A 34 -16.27 6.31 -27.57
N LYS A 35 -15.47 7.14 -28.26
CA LYS A 35 -14.11 7.46 -27.83
C LYS A 35 -14.11 8.08 -26.44
N ILE A 36 -14.99 9.04 -26.16
CA ILE A 36 -15.09 9.68 -24.84
C ILE A 36 -15.46 8.65 -23.77
N ALA A 37 -16.50 7.83 -24.03
CA ALA A 37 -16.98 6.82 -23.09
C ALA A 37 -15.96 5.71 -22.80
N VAL A 38 -15.24 5.22 -23.82
CA VAL A 38 -14.23 4.17 -23.68
C VAL A 38 -12.94 4.72 -23.05
N SER A 39 -12.54 5.94 -23.39
CA SER A 39 -11.35 6.58 -22.81
C SER A 39 -11.53 6.90 -21.33
N ALA A 40 -12.75 7.29 -20.91
CA ALA A 40 -13.08 7.51 -19.50
C ALA A 40 -12.93 6.23 -18.64
N ARG A 41 -12.93 5.05 -19.27
CA ARG A 41 -12.79 3.76 -18.61
C ARG A 41 -11.33 3.38 -18.29
N SER A 42 -10.35 4.24 -18.58
CA SER A 42 -8.95 4.03 -18.17
C SER A 42 -8.72 4.18 -16.67
N TRP A 43 -9.75 3.98 -15.83
CA TRP A 43 -9.73 3.96 -14.36
C TRP A 43 -8.79 2.92 -13.74
N GLY A 44 -8.03 2.19 -14.55
CA GLY A 44 -7.00 1.24 -14.12
C GLY A 44 -5.63 1.88 -13.97
N LYS A 45 -5.49 2.91 -13.14
CA LYS A 45 -4.21 3.20 -12.48
C LYS A 45 -4.36 2.91 -11.00
N HIS A 46 -4.53 1.64 -10.64
CA HIS A 46 -4.14 1.25 -9.29
C HIS A 46 -2.63 1.51 -9.19
N ALA A 47 -2.21 2.28 -8.20
CA ALA A 47 -0.81 2.67 -8.07
C ALA A 47 0.10 1.44 -7.95
N ILE A 48 -0.42 0.37 -7.33
CA ILE A 48 0.24 -0.92 -7.19
C ILE A 48 -0.79 -2.02 -7.43
N ASP A 49 -0.59 -2.82 -8.48
CA ASP A 49 -1.34 -4.05 -8.77
C ASP A 49 -0.31 -5.17 -8.92
N PHE A 50 -0.13 -5.95 -7.86
CA PHE A 50 0.77 -7.10 -7.84
C PHE A 50 -0.05 -8.38 -7.80
N ARG A 51 0.08 -9.17 -8.86
CA ARG A 51 -0.62 -10.44 -9.03
C ARG A 51 0.42 -11.51 -9.20
N SER A 52 0.38 -12.52 -8.33
CA SER A 52 1.35 -13.59 -8.41
C SER A 52 0.74 -14.91 -7.93
N THR A 53 1.42 -15.99 -8.27
CA THR A 53 1.05 -17.34 -7.85
C THR A 53 2.21 -17.91 -7.05
N ILE A 54 1.93 -18.42 -5.86
CA ILE A 54 2.88 -19.20 -5.09
C ILE A 54 2.48 -20.67 -5.19
N LYS A 55 3.43 -21.52 -5.57
CA LYS A 55 3.22 -22.96 -5.56
C LYS A 55 3.68 -23.49 -4.22
N PHE A 56 2.78 -24.14 -3.49
CA PHE A 56 3.07 -24.79 -2.21
C PHE A 56 2.64 -26.25 -2.28
N PHE A 57 3.61 -27.15 -2.22
CA PHE A 57 3.45 -28.59 -2.49
C PHE A 57 2.70 -28.86 -3.81
N ARG A 58 1.51 -29.45 -3.72
CA ARG A 58 0.69 -29.85 -4.87
C ARG A 58 -0.26 -28.75 -5.35
N TYR A 59 -0.43 -27.69 -4.57
CA TYR A 59 -1.40 -26.63 -4.85
C TYR A 59 -0.70 -25.35 -5.30
N ARG A 60 -1.39 -24.57 -6.14
CA ARG A 60 -0.98 -23.23 -6.54
C ARG A 60 -1.97 -22.26 -5.92
N TYR A 61 -1.49 -21.37 -5.09
CA TYR A 61 -2.27 -20.32 -4.48
C TYR A 61 -2.02 -19.03 -5.25
N TYR A 62 -3.10 -18.42 -5.73
CA TYR A 62 -3.07 -17.12 -6.36
C TYR A 62 -3.30 -16.06 -5.30
N TYR A 63 -2.51 -14.99 -5.35
CA TYR A 63 -2.70 -13.84 -4.49
C TYR A 63 -2.64 -12.55 -5.30
N VAL A 64 -3.46 -11.60 -4.87
CA VAL A 64 -3.60 -10.29 -5.49
C VAL A 64 -3.43 -9.26 -4.41
N PHE A 65 -2.40 -8.42 -4.56
CA PHE A 65 -2.18 -7.27 -3.73
C PHE A 65 -2.44 -6.03 -4.55
N VAL A 66 -3.53 -5.34 -4.21
CA VAL A 66 -3.86 -4.04 -4.79
C VAL A 66 -3.75 -3.01 -3.68
N ALA A 67 -2.89 -2.02 -3.89
CA ALA A 67 -2.75 -0.89 -2.99
C ALA A 67 -2.90 0.41 -3.76
N GLY A 68 -3.57 1.38 -3.15
CA GLY A 68 -3.83 2.68 -3.76
C GLY A 68 -4.57 3.60 -2.81
N ARG A 69 -4.59 4.87 -3.16
CA ARG A 69 -5.33 5.88 -2.41
C ARG A 69 -6.82 5.61 -2.55
N ASN A 70 -7.50 5.31 -1.44
CA ASN A 70 -8.95 5.17 -1.46
C ASN A 70 -9.58 6.57 -1.57
N LEU A 71 -10.29 6.83 -2.67
CA LEU A 71 -11.00 8.08 -2.93
C LEU A 71 -12.50 7.99 -2.60
N ARG A 72 -12.96 6.82 -2.11
CA ARG A 72 -14.34 6.61 -1.68
C ARG A 72 -14.53 7.09 -0.25
N GLU A 73 -15.75 7.44 0.10
CA GLU A 73 -16.10 7.65 1.50
C GLU A 73 -15.96 6.32 2.26
N LEU A 74 -15.23 6.36 3.38
CA LEU A 74 -14.99 5.18 4.21
C LEU A 74 -16.30 4.73 4.86
N THR A 75 -16.54 3.43 4.83
CA THR A 75 -17.64 2.82 5.57
C THR A 75 -17.39 2.98 7.08
N ARG A 76 -18.45 3.02 7.89
CA ARG A 76 -18.34 3.17 9.36
C ARG A 76 -17.36 2.17 9.99
N GLY A 77 -17.38 0.90 9.53
CA GLY A 77 -16.45 -0.14 10.00
C GLY A 77 -15.00 0.11 9.59
N GLU A 78 -14.75 0.57 8.37
CA GLU A 78 -13.39 0.90 7.89
C GLU A 78 -12.81 2.09 8.66
N LYS A 79 -13.64 3.08 8.99
CA LYS A 79 -13.24 4.21 9.83
C LYS A 79 -12.86 3.76 11.24
N GLN A 80 -13.64 2.86 11.84
CA GLN A 80 -13.32 2.28 13.16
C GLN A 80 -12.02 1.47 13.13
N LEU A 81 -11.82 0.65 12.09
CA LEU A 81 -10.58 -0.12 11.92
C LEU A 81 -9.37 0.79 11.74
N SER A 82 -9.51 1.87 10.96
CA SER A 82 -8.45 2.88 10.80
C SER A 82 -8.11 3.56 12.12
N LEU A 83 -9.12 3.91 12.94
CA LEU A 83 -8.90 4.50 14.25
C LEU A 83 -8.22 3.53 15.21
N LEU A 84 -8.62 2.25 15.21
CA LEU A 84 -7.98 1.21 16.01
C LEU A 84 -6.52 1.00 15.59
N ALA A 85 -6.25 0.91 14.29
CA ALA A 85 -4.90 0.77 13.76
C ALA A 85 -4.02 1.98 14.14
N GLN A 86 -4.57 3.19 14.04
CA GLN A 86 -3.87 4.41 14.45
C GLN A 86 -3.60 4.43 15.96
N ALA A 87 -4.59 4.05 16.78
CA ALA A 87 -4.43 3.97 18.23
C ALA A 87 -3.37 2.95 18.65
N LEU A 88 -3.38 1.77 18.02
CA LEU A 88 -2.36 0.73 18.23
C LEU A 88 -0.97 1.23 17.84
N PHE A 89 -0.85 1.86 16.66
CA PHE A 89 0.41 2.41 16.20
C PHE A 89 0.95 3.47 17.18
N CYS A 90 0.12 4.42 17.59
CA CYS A 90 0.50 5.43 18.59
C CYS A 90 0.93 4.79 19.92
N THR A 91 0.19 3.79 20.40
CA THR A 91 0.50 3.09 21.65
C THR A 91 1.85 2.39 21.59
N VAL A 92 2.10 1.64 20.51
CA VAL A 92 3.38 0.92 20.31
C VAL A 92 4.53 1.93 20.19
N PHE A 93 4.32 3.00 19.42
CA PHE A 93 5.32 4.04 19.22
C PHE A 93 5.68 4.76 20.54
N LEU A 94 4.69 5.15 21.34
CA LEU A 94 4.91 5.80 22.63
C LEU A 94 5.58 4.88 23.64
N THR A 95 5.15 3.62 23.69
CA THR A 95 5.78 2.60 24.56
C THR A 95 7.24 2.40 24.18
N PHE A 96 7.54 2.30 22.88
CA PHE A 96 8.91 2.17 22.39
C PHE A 96 9.76 3.40 22.74
N CYS A 97 9.24 4.62 22.52
CA CYS A 97 9.94 5.85 22.88
C CYS A 97 10.22 5.93 24.38
N THR A 98 9.25 5.53 25.21
CA THR A 98 9.38 5.53 26.67
C THR A 98 10.43 4.51 27.12
N ALA A 99 10.38 3.29 26.59
CA ALA A 99 11.36 2.25 26.88
C ALA A 99 12.78 2.68 26.49
N LEU A 100 12.93 3.30 25.31
CA LEU A 100 14.22 3.85 24.85
C LEU A 100 14.70 4.99 25.74
N GLY A 101 13.81 5.90 26.15
CA GLY A 101 14.14 6.99 27.07
C GLY A 101 14.62 6.48 28.43
N VAL A 102 13.91 5.50 29.00
CA VAL A 102 14.31 4.84 30.26
C VAL A 102 15.64 4.13 30.10
N LEU A 103 15.87 3.45 28.98
CA LEU A 103 17.15 2.79 28.68
C LEU A 103 18.31 3.80 28.64
N ILE A 104 18.14 4.92 27.95
CA ILE A 104 19.16 5.98 27.88
C ILE A 104 19.43 6.56 29.26
N LEU A 105 18.39 6.90 30.02
CA LEU A 105 18.54 7.40 31.39
C LEU A 105 19.26 6.40 32.29
N TYR A 106 18.96 5.11 32.15
CA TYR A 106 19.65 4.03 32.86
C TYR A 106 21.14 3.98 32.50
N LEU A 107 21.49 4.05 31.21
CA LEU A 107 22.88 4.05 30.75
C LEU A 107 23.64 5.28 31.26
N VAL A 108 23.05 6.48 31.19
CA VAL A 108 23.65 7.72 31.72
C VAL A 108 23.85 7.61 33.23
N LYS A 109 22.83 7.18 33.98
CA LYS A 109 22.92 6.93 35.42
C LYS A 109 24.07 5.95 35.72
N SER A 110 24.19 4.89 34.94
CA SER A 110 25.21 3.85 35.13
C SER A 110 26.62 4.34 34.76
N ALA A 111 26.75 5.21 33.77
CA ALA A 111 28.01 5.85 33.39
C ALA A 111 28.49 6.86 34.46
N LEU A 112 27.55 7.56 35.12
CA LEU A 112 27.84 8.48 36.23
C LEU A 112 28.17 7.78 37.56
N GLY A 113 28.08 6.44 37.61
CA GLY A 113 28.40 5.66 38.82
C GLY A 113 27.40 5.83 39.97
N ILE A 114 26.21 6.41 39.71
CA ILE A 114 25.18 6.62 40.74
C ILE A 114 24.51 5.26 41.01
N ASN A 115 24.62 4.70 42.22
CA ASN A 115 23.96 3.45 42.60
C ASN A 115 22.69 3.72 43.41
N ILE A 116 21.52 3.63 42.75
CA ILE A 116 20.20 3.76 43.40
C ILE A 116 19.81 2.45 44.13
N PHE A 117 20.28 1.31 43.64
CA PHE A 117 20.19 0.00 44.29
C PHE A 117 21.62 -0.51 44.50
N THR A 118 21.98 -0.83 45.73
CA THR A 118 23.32 -1.30 46.11
C THR A 118 23.63 -2.70 45.58
N ASP A 119 22.61 -3.54 45.44
CA ASP A 119 22.78 -4.98 45.19
C ASP A 119 22.09 -5.49 43.91
N PHE A 120 21.52 -4.60 43.09
CA PHE A 120 20.83 -4.98 41.85
C PHE A 120 21.15 -4.06 40.67
N SER A 121 21.70 -4.67 39.62
CA SER A 121 22.01 -4.05 38.34
C SER A 121 21.43 -4.92 37.21
N PHE A 122 20.79 -4.30 36.23
CA PHE A 122 20.25 -4.97 35.04
C PHE A 122 21.33 -5.52 34.08
N GLY A 123 22.62 -5.21 34.28
CA GLY A 123 23.73 -5.73 33.48
C GLY A 123 23.87 -5.14 32.06
N VAL A 124 22.91 -4.32 31.62
CA VAL A 124 22.90 -3.72 30.28
C VAL A 124 24.09 -2.78 30.05
N TRP A 125 24.56 -2.08 31.09
CA TRP A 125 25.74 -1.21 31.01
C TRP A 125 27.04 -1.99 30.80
N ASP A 126 27.18 -3.16 31.43
CA ASP A 126 28.38 -3.99 31.29
C ASP A 126 28.45 -4.63 29.90
N TRP A 127 27.30 -5.08 29.37
CA TRP A 127 27.17 -5.49 27.96
C TRP A 127 27.48 -4.36 26.97
N PHE A 128 27.01 -3.14 27.26
CA PHE A 128 27.30 -1.98 26.41
C PHE A 128 28.79 -1.65 26.41
N LYS A 129 29.44 -1.62 27.58
CA LYS A 129 30.90 -1.42 27.70
C LYS A 129 31.70 -2.52 26.99
N SER A 130 31.26 -3.79 27.05
CA SER A 130 31.94 -4.88 26.35
C SER A 130 31.79 -4.83 24.84
N THR A 131 30.82 -4.09 24.31
CA THR A 131 30.62 -3.91 22.86
C THR A 131 31.44 -2.74 22.31
N LEU A 132 31.81 -1.77 23.18
CA LEU A 132 32.62 -0.60 22.82
C LEU A 132 34.13 -0.82 22.90
N ASN A 133 34.56 -1.95 23.48
CA ASN A 133 35.96 -2.32 23.70
C ASN A 133 36.33 -3.50 22.80
#